data_AF-A0A832YHQ2-F1
#
_entry.id   AF-A0A832YHQ2-F1
#
_cell.length_a   1.000
_cell.length_b   1.000
_cell.length_c   1.000
_cell.angle_alpha   90.00
_cell.angle_beta   90.00
_cell.angle_gamma   90.00
#
_symmetry.space_group_name_H-M   'P 1'
#
loop_
_entity.id
_entity.type
_entity.pdbx_description
1 polymer ?
#
loop_
_entity_poly.entity_id
_entity_poly.type
_entity_poly.pdbx_seq_one_letter_code
_entity_poly.pdbx_strand_id
1 'polypeptide(L)'
;MADSSISKFFEKTLKERLGIVADFSGLSQDELKIIGDATGGISYDKADNMIENAIGTFSLPLGIATNFRINDKDYLIPMVIEESSVIAAASKAAKIARIHGGFKAEAEQSYSIGQIQVVNIDVQSAIPKVIGASNEILNLANSKSNTLSKMGKGAKEVSCKDIRTDSGHMLIVELVIDVGDAMGANVTNTMCETVAPLIEKLTGGKTLLRIVSNYSTRRMARASAVFDKDAVGGENVVDDIILAFQFAENDPYRAVTHNKGVMNGTIAVANATGQ
;
A
#
# COMPACT_ATOMS: atom_id res chain seq x y z
N MET A 1 28.51 4.31 3.99
CA MET A 1 27.05 4.02 3.85
C MET A 1 26.52 3.69 5.23
N ALA A 2 25.33 4.17 5.58
CA ALA A 2 24.73 3.87 6.86
C ALA A 2 24.38 2.36 6.96
N ASP A 3 24.61 1.74 8.12
CA ASP A 3 24.38 0.30 8.36
C ASP A 3 23.18 0.12 9.30
N SER A 4 22.18 -0.64 8.87
CA SER A 4 20.98 -0.91 9.68
C SER A 4 21.20 -2.00 10.73
N SER A 5 22.36 -2.68 10.72
CA SER A 5 22.72 -3.73 11.68
C SER A 5 23.14 -3.15 13.03
N ILE A 6 22.16 -2.75 13.84
CA ILE A 6 22.40 -2.09 15.12
C ILE A 6 22.39 -3.11 16.26
N SER A 7 23.57 -3.32 16.86
CA SER A 7 23.71 -4.23 18.00
C SER A 7 22.90 -3.76 19.21
N LYS A 8 22.12 -4.70 19.78
CA LYS A 8 21.40 -4.53 21.06
C LYS A 8 20.54 -3.25 21.13
N PHE A 9 19.92 -2.86 20.01
CA PHE A 9 19.09 -1.64 19.95
C PHE A 9 17.99 -1.60 21.03
N PHE A 10 17.38 -2.74 21.35
CA PHE A 10 16.35 -2.85 22.38
C PHE A 10 16.89 -2.67 23.81
N GLU A 11 18.18 -2.87 24.07
CA GLU A 11 18.81 -2.63 25.39
C GLU A 11 19.14 -1.14 25.61
N LYS A 12 19.16 -0.34 24.52
CA LYS A 12 19.51 1.08 24.56
C LYS A 12 18.40 1.94 25.14
N THR A 13 18.79 3.05 25.77
CA THR A 13 17.90 4.12 26.23
C THR A 13 17.23 4.83 25.04
N LEU A 14 16.11 5.51 25.28
CA LEU A 14 15.43 6.31 24.26
C LEU A 14 16.36 7.32 23.58
N LYS A 15 17.18 8.04 24.36
CA LYS A 15 18.13 9.03 23.84
C LYS A 15 19.16 8.41 22.89
N GLU A 16 19.71 7.25 23.25
CA GLU A 16 20.66 6.53 22.39
C GLU A 16 20.00 6.01 21.11
N ARG A 17 18.77 5.50 21.21
CA ARG A 17 18.01 5.05 20.03
C ARG A 17 17.75 6.22 19.07
N LEU A 18 17.29 7.35 19.58
CA LEU A 18 17.04 8.55 18.79
C LEU A 18 18.33 9.07 18.14
N GLY A 19 19.45 9.09 18.86
CA GLY A 19 20.75 9.47 18.29
C GLY A 19 21.16 8.58 17.11
N ILE A 20 21.04 7.27 17.25
CA ILE A 20 21.36 6.33 16.17
C ILE A 20 20.45 6.54 14.94
N VAL A 21 19.15 6.75 15.16
CA VAL A 21 18.21 7.02 14.07
C VAL A 21 18.52 8.36 13.39
N ALA A 22 18.90 9.38 14.16
CA ALA A 22 19.31 10.67 13.64
C ALA A 22 20.54 10.55 12.73
N ASP A 23 21.57 9.87 13.21
CA ASP A 23 22.83 9.70 12.47
C ASP A 23 22.62 8.86 11.20
N PHE A 24 21.75 7.85 11.25
CA PHE A 24 21.42 7.01 10.10
C PHE A 24 20.65 7.78 9.02
N SER A 25 19.64 8.56 9.42
CA SER A 25 18.67 9.19 8.51
C SER A 25 18.97 10.66 8.21
N GLY A 26 19.93 11.27 8.90
CA GLY A 26 20.24 12.70 8.79
C GLY A 26 19.17 13.60 9.41
N LEU A 27 18.50 13.17 10.48
CA LEU A 27 17.43 13.96 11.11
C LEU A 27 18.00 15.20 11.82
N SER A 28 17.29 16.31 11.67
CA SER A 28 17.54 17.55 12.40
C SER A 28 17.17 17.43 13.88
N GLN A 29 17.68 18.35 14.69
CA GLN A 29 17.34 18.40 16.12
C GLN A 29 15.86 18.70 16.36
N ASP A 30 15.20 19.42 15.46
CA ASP A 30 13.77 19.72 15.60
C ASP A 30 12.90 18.50 15.27
N GLU A 31 13.29 17.70 14.27
CA GLU A 31 12.64 16.41 14.00
C GLU A 31 12.80 15.42 15.16
N LEU A 32 13.96 15.38 15.82
CA LEU A 32 14.15 14.53 17.00
C LEU A 32 13.30 14.97 18.19
N LYS A 33 13.10 16.28 18.38
CA LYS A 33 12.19 16.79 19.42
C LYS A 33 10.77 16.34 19.15
N ILE A 34 10.30 16.41 17.90
CA ILE A 34 8.96 15.93 17.50
C ILE A 34 8.79 14.45 17.86
N ILE A 35 9.75 13.59 17.49
CA ILE A 35 9.65 12.15 17.72
C ILE A 35 9.75 11.80 19.22
N GLY A 36 10.59 12.52 19.97
CA GLY A 36 10.81 12.27 21.39
C GLY A 36 9.73 12.85 22.31
N ASP A 37 8.91 13.77 21.83
CA ASP A 37 7.80 14.36 22.57
C ASP A 37 6.53 13.52 22.39
N ALA A 38 5.93 13.09 23.50
CA ALA A 38 4.67 12.34 23.50
C ALA A 38 3.52 13.11 22.81
N THR A 39 3.64 14.43 22.70
CA THR A 39 2.70 15.34 22.04
C THR A 39 3.23 15.93 20.73
N GLY A 40 4.41 15.49 20.27
CA GLY A 40 5.11 16.06 19.10
C GLY A 40 4.51 15.71 17.74
N GLY A 41 3.41 14.96 17.70
CA GLY A 41 2.68 14.62 16.47
C GLY A 41 1.92 15.82 15.85
N ILE A 42 0.80 15.53 15.19
CA ILE A 42 -0.06 16.58 14.63
C ILE A 42 -0.74 17.39 15.75
N SER A 43 -0.92 18.70 15.53
CA SER A 43 -1.74 19.53 16.41
C SER A 43 -3.22 19.16 16.31
N TYR A 44 -4.01 19.52 17.33
CA TYR A 44 -5.46 19.33 17.28
C TYR A 44 -6.09 20.00 16.06
N ASP A 45 -5.73 21.25 15.75
CA ASP A 45 -6.25 21.95 14.56
C ASP A 45 -5.97 21.18 13.26
N LYS A 46 -4.83 20.51 13.15
CA LYS A 46 -4.53 19.67 11.99
C LYS A 46 -5.40 18.42 12.00
N ALA A 47 -5.56 17.76 13.14
CA ALA A 47 -6.43 16.59 13.28
C ALA A 47 -7.90 16.92 12.94
N ASP A 48 -8.41 18.06 13.41
CA ASP A 48 -9.77 18.56 13.17
C ASP A 48 -10.01 18.91 11.69
N ASN A 49 -8.97 19.34 10.97
CA ASN A 49 -9.02 19.55 9.52
C ASN A 49 -8.80 18.26 8.70
N MET A 50 -8.29 17.19 9.31
CA MET A 50 -8.00 15.92 8.62
C MET A 50 -9.22 15.00 8.55
N ILE A 51 -10.09 15.03 9.57
CA ILE A 51 -11.28 14.16 9.66
C ILE A 51 -12.48 14.94 10.21
N GLU A 52 -13.69 14.43 9.97
CA GLU A 52 -14.90 15.01 10.53
C GLU A 52 -15.08 14.66 12.03
N ASN A 53 -15.63 15.59 12.81
CA ASN A 53 -15.97 15.41 14.22
C ASN A 53 -14.79 14.95 15.10
N ALA A 54 -13.58 15.48 14.86
CA ALA A 54 -12.47 15.21 15.74
C ALA A 54 -12.78 15.68 17.17
N ILE A 55 -12.42 14.86 18.16
CA ILE A 55 -12.55 15.20 19.59
C ILE A 55 -11.23 15.03 20.35
N GLY A 56 -10.16 14.62 19.65
CA GLY A 56 -8.83 14.43 20.22
C GLY A 56 -7.90 13.70 19.26
N THR A 57 -6.70 13.39 19.76
CA THR A 57 -5.70 12.55 19.08
C THR A 57 -5.48 11.26 19.87
N PHE A 58 -5.07 10.21 19.16
CA PHE A 58 -4.75 8.91 19.75
C PHE A 58 -3.31 8.53 19.39
N SER A 59 -2.57 8.01 20.36
CA SER A 59 -1.15 7.69 20.19
C SER A 59 -0.91 6.18 20.29
N LEU A 60 -0.12 5.65 19.36
CA LEU A 60 0.39 4.28 19.35
C LEU A 60 1.91 4.27 19.51
N PRO A 61 2.50 3.19 20.07
CA PRO A 61 3.95 3.07 20.16
C PRO A 61 4.62 3.13 18.78
N LEU A 62 5.61 4.01 18.63
CA LEU A 62 6.49 4.08 17.47
C LEU A 62 7.84 3.41 17.80
N GLY A 63 8.23 2.45 16.98
CA GLY A 63 9.53 1.79 17.07
C GLY A 63 10.22 1.67 15.72
N ILE A 64 11.46 1.18 15.75
CA ILE A 64 12.29 0.96 14.56
C ILE A 64 12.65 -0.53 14.48
N ALA A 65 12.32 -1.15 13.35
CA ALA A 65 12.88 -2.42 12.95
C ALA A 65 14.26 -2.24 12.31
N THR A 66 15.23 -3.06 12.73
CA THR A 66 16.64 -2.98 12.34
C THR A 66 17.06 -4.14 11.44
N ASN A 67 18.27 -4.09 10.90
CA ASN A 67 18.95 -5.09 10.06
C ASN A 67 18.42 -5.24 8.63
N PHE A 68 17.37 -4.52 8.23
CA PHE A 68 16.79 -4.60 6.89
C PHE A 68 17.78 -4.11 5.82
N ARG A 69 18.15 -5.03 4.92
CA ARG A 69 18.80 -4.72 3.65
C ARG A 69 17.84 -5.10 2.53
N ILE A 70 17.48 -4.13 1.69
CA ILE A 70 16.54 -4.31 0.57
C ILE A 70 17.24 -3.80 -0.68
N ASN A 71 17.36 -4.66 -1.71
CA ASN A 71 18.07 -4.34 -2.95
C ASN A 71 19.46 -3.73 -2.70
N ASP A 72 20.22 -4.42 -1.84
CA ASP A 72 21.59 -4.06 -1.46
C ASP A 72 21.75 -2.74 -0.69
N LYS A 73 20.64 -2.07 -0.33
CA LYS A 73 20.62 -0.85 0.48
C LYS A 73 20.05 -1.10 1.88
N ASP A 74 20.67 -0.48 2.86
CA ASP A 74 20.28 -0.53 4.27
C ASP A 74 19.13 0.41 4.60
N TYR A 75 18.19 -0.06 5.43
CA TYR A 75 17.03 0.70 5.88
C TYR A 75 16.75 0.48 7.38
N LEU A 76 16.39 1.57 8.06
CA LEU A 76 15.66 1.52 9.32
C LEU A 76 14.17 1.64 9.02
N ILE A 77 13.38 0.68 9.51
CA ILE A 77 11.96 0.58 9.17
C ILE A 77 11.12 1.11 10.34
N PRO A 78 10.47 2.26 10.21
CA PRO A 78 9.58 2.75 11.26
C PRO A 78 8.29 1.92 11.31
N MET A 79 7.84 1.60 12.52
CA MET A 79 6.70 0.73 12.78
C MET A 79 5.86 1.31 13.92
N VAL A 80 4.59 1.60 13.67
CA VAL A 80 3.60 2.06 14.66
C VAL A 80 2.61 0.94 14.96
N ILE A 81 2.74 0.33 16.14
CA ILE A 81 1.94 -0.84 16.55
C ILE A 81 1.95 -1.04 18.08
N GLU A 82 0.85 -1.53 18.63
CA GLU A 82 0.67 -1.85 20.06
C GLU A 82 1.05 -3.29 20.43
N GLU A 83 1.03 -4.20 19.45
CA GLU A 83 1.29 -5.62 19.67
C GLU A 83 2.77 -5.87 19.97
N SER A 84 3.02 -6.48 21.13
CA SER A 84 4.37 -6.88 21.54
C SER A 84 5.02 -7.85 20.54
N SER A 85 6.35 -7.90 20.54
CA SER A 85 7.18 -8.80 19.72
C SER A 85 7.20 -8.57 18.20
N VAL A 86 6.25 -7.85 17.59
CA VAL A 86 6.20 -7.66 16.12
C VAL A 86 7.50 -7.04 15.58
N ILE A 87 7.93 -5.90 16.14
CA ILE A 87 9.16 -5.21 15.72
C ILE A 87 10.41 -6.08 15.97
N ALA A 88 10.41 -6.83 17.08
CA ALA A 88 11.51 -7.71 17.44
C ALA A 88 11.62 -8.91 16.48
N ALA A 89 10.48 -9.52 16.11
CA ALA A 89 10.41 -10.61 15.16
C ALA A 89 10.85 -10.15 13.75
N ALA A 90 10.37 -8.99 13.30
CA ALA A 90 10.79 -8.38 12.03
C ALA A 90 12.31 -8.13 12.01
N SER A 91 12.86 -7.53 13.07
CA SER A 91 14.31 -7.25 13.18
C SER A 91 15.15 -8.53 13.22
N LYS A 92 14.68 -9.58 13.92
CA LYS A 92 15.35 -10.88 13.99
C LYS A 92 15.36 -11.57 12.63
N ALA A 93 14.22 -11.63 11.95
CA ALA A 93 14.11 -12.22 10.62
C ALA A 93 15.01 -11.48 9.61
N ALA A 94 15.00 -10.15 9.63
CA ALA A 94 15.87 -9.35 8.76
C ALA A 94 17.36 -9.60 9.04
N LYS A 95 17.76 -9.75 10.31
CA LYS A 95 19.13 -10.10 10.68
C LYS A 95 19.58 -11.44 10.10
N ILE A 96 18.70 -12.44 10.12
CA ILE A 96 18.99 -13.77 9.56
C ILE A 96 19.09 -13.68 8.03
N ALA A 97 18.13 -13.06 7.35
CA ALA A 97 18.15 -12.88 5.90
C ALA A 97 19.40 -12.10 5.42
N ARG A 98 19.88 -11.14 6.23
CA ARG A 98 21.07 -10.34 5.92
C ARG A 98 22.33 -11.18 5.72
N ILE A 99 22.45 -12.36 6.34
CA ILE A 99 23.58 -13.29 6.16
C ILE A 99 23.74 -13.66 4.68
N HIS A 100 22.64 -13.78 3.94
CA HIS A 100 22.63 -14.06 2.50
C HIS A 100 22.26 -12.83 1.65
N GLY A 101 22.55 -11.61 2.14
CA GLY A 101 22.38 -10.37 1.37
C GLY A 101 21.05 -9.63 1.59
N GLY A 102 20.15 -10.17 2.40
CA GLY A 102 18.88 -9.54 2.76
C GLY A 102 17.76 -9.83 1.75
N PHE A 103 16.90 -8.84 1.55
CA PHE A 103 15.71 -8.96 0.71
C PHE A 103 15.97 -8.41 -0.69
N LYS A 104 15.39 -9.07 -1.69
CA LYS A 104 15.20 -8.53 -3.04
C LYS A 104 13.73 -8.17 -3.20
N ALA A 105 13.44 -6.96 -3.67
CA ALA A 105 12.08 -6.47 -3.82
C ALA A 105 11.89 -5.70 -5.12
N GLU A 106 10.72 -5.81 -5.70
CA GLU A 106 10.29 -5.07 -6.88
C GLU A 106 8.83 -4.65 -6.73
N ALA A 107 8.45 -3.59 -7.45
CA ALA A 107 7.06 -3.13 -7.50
C ALA A 107 6.69 -2.82 -8.95
N GLU A 108 5.45 -3.16 -9.29
CA GLU A 108 4.83 -2.76 -10.56
C GLU A 108 4.57 -1.26 -10.59
N GLN A 109 4.12 -0.76 -11.74
CA GLN A 109 3.68 0.62 -11.88
C GLN A 109 2.55 0.96 -10.89
N SER A 110 2.47 2.21 -10.46
CA SER A 110 1.41 2.70 -9.57
C SER A 110 0.11 2.95 -10.33
N TYR A 111 -0.52 1.88 -10.81
CA TYR A 111 -1.80 1.99 -11.51
C TYR A 111 -2.97 1.83 -10.54
N SER A 112 -3.85 2.82 -10.55
CA SER A 112 -5.16 2.79 -9.88
C SER A 112 -6.23 2.37 -10.88
N ILE A 113 -7.20 1.57 -10.43
CA ILE A 113 -8.33 1.13 -11.26
C ILE A 113 -9.56 1.91 -10.80
N GLY A 114 -10.12 2.74 -11.68
CA GLY A 114 -11.42 3.38 -11.48
C GLY A 114 -12.52 2.60 -12.16
N GLN A 115 -13.69 2.46 -11.52
CA GLN A 115 -14.84 1.76 -12.07
C GLN A 115 -16.04 2.70 -12.19
N ILE A 116 -16.65 2.70 -13.38
CA ILE A 116 -17.91 3.38 -13.67
C ILE A 116 -18.96 2.30 -13.96
N GLN A 117 -19.93 2.16 -13.06
CA GLN A 117 -21.04 1.22 -13.21
C GLN A 117 -22.14 1.86 -14.05
N VAL A 118 -22.57 1.17 -15.11
CA VAL A 118 -23.67 1.58 -15.99
C VAL A 118 -24.76 0.50 -15.97
N VAL A 119 -26.00 0.95 -15.76
CA VAL A 119 -27.20 0.08 -15.68
C VAL A 119 -28.27 0.52 -16.67
N ASN A 120 -29.30 -0.31 -16.82
CA ASN A 120 -30.45 -0.11 -17.73
C ASN A 120 -30.03 0.02 -19.20
N ILE A 121 -29.13 -0.86 -19.64
CA ILE A 121 -28.61 -0.88 -21.01
C ILE A 121 -28.58 -2.28 -21.58
N ASP A 122 -28.51 -2.36 -22.91
CA ASP A 122 -27.98 -3.52 -23.60
C ASP A 122 -26.45 -3.44 -23.62
N VAL A 123 -25.79 -4.25 -22.79
CA VAL A 123 -24.33 -4.24 -22.62
C VAL A 123 -23.60 -4.58 -23.92
N GLN A 124 -24.15 -5.50 -24.72
CA GLN A 124 -23.50 -5.98 -25.93
C GLN A 124 -23.41 -4.89 -27.00
N SER A 125 -24.45 -4.05 -27.13
CA SER A 125 -24.40 -2.88 -28.02
C SER A 125 -23.69 -1.67 -27.43
N ALA A 126 -23.50 -1.60 -26.11
CA ALA A 126 -22.84 -0.50 -25.43
C ALA A 126 -21.30 -0.60 -25.43
N ILE A 127 -20.74 -1.81 -25.25
CA ILE A 127 -19.28 -2.02 -25.18
C ILE A 127 -18.55 -1.45 -26.40
N PRO A 128 -18.95 -1.75 -27.66
CA PRO A 128 -18.24 -1.24 -28.84
C PRO A 128 -18.26 0.29 -28.93
N LYS A 129 -19.32 0.95 -28.42
CA LYS A 129 -19.41 2.41 -28.41
C LYS A 129 -18.43 3.03 -27.41
N VAL A 130 -18.29 2.44 -26.23
CA VAL A 130 -17.32 2.90 -25.21
C VAL A 130 -15.89 2.68 -25.68
N ILE A 131 -15.58 1.49 -26.21
CA ILE A 131 -14.25 1.18 -26.73
C ILE A 131 -13.91 2.03 -27.96
N GLY A 132 -14.87 2.27 -28.86
CA GLY A 132 -14.69 3.19 -29.99
C GLY A 132 -14.38 4.64 -29.58
N ALA A 133 -14.78 5.04 -28.37
CA ALA A 133 -14.56 6.36 -27.80
C ALA A 133 -13.40 6.42 -26.80
N SER A 134 -12.56 5.38 -26.67
CA SER A 134 -11.50 5.32 -25.64
C SER A 134 -10.58 6.53 -25.65
N ASN A 135 -10.16 7.03 -26.82
CA ASN A 135 -9.31 8.23 -26.89
C ASN A 135 -10.00 9.49 -26.35
N GLU A 136 -11.29 9.67 -26.65
CA GLU A 136 -12.08 10.79 -26.13
C GLU A 136 -12.22 10.68 -24.60
N ILE A 137 -12.50 9.48 -24.10
CA ILE A 137 -12.60 9.18 -22.67
C ILE A 137 -11.29 9.46 -21.94
N LEU A 138 -10.16 8.99 -22.47
CA LEU A 138 -8.84 9.19 -21.87
C LEU A 138 -8.45 10.68 -21.86
N ASN A 139 -8.71 11.41 -22.94
CA ASN A 139 -8.46 12.85 -23.01
C ASN A 139 -9.32 13.61 -21.99
N LEU A 140 -10.59 13.24 -21.87
CA LEU A 140 -11.51 13.85 -20.91
C LEU A 140 -11.09 13.55 -19.47
N ALA A 141 -10.71 12.32 -19.14
CA ALA A 141 -10.17 11.96 -17.83
C ALA A 141 -8.91 12.78 -17.50
N ASN A 142 -7.94 12.82 -18.42
CA ASN A 142 -6.66 13.50 -18.22
C ASN A 142 -6.79 15.03 -18.12
N SER A 143 -7.88 15.62 -18.63
CA SER A 143 -8.17 17.05 -18.46
C SER A 143 -8.32 17.48 -16.99
N LYS A 144 -8.54 16.53 -16.07
CA LYS A 144 -8.72 16.81 -14.64
C LYS A 144 -7.44 16.83 -13.81
N SER A 145 -6.29 16.50 -14.41
CA SER A 145 -5.01 16.60 -13.70
C SER A 145 -3.93 17.22 -14.56
N ASN A 146 -3.61 18.48 -14.25
CA ASN A 146 -2.45 19.16 -14.82
C ASN A 146 -1.14 18.54 -14.33
N THR A 147 -1.09 18.06 -13.08
CA THR A 147 0.13 17.50 -12.47
C THR A 147 0.51 16.16 -13.09
N LEU A 148 -0.43 15.21 -13.17
CA LEU A 148 -0.15 13.90 -13.75
C LEU A 148 0.23 14.01 -15.23
N SER A 149 -0.47 14.87 -15.98
CA SER A 149 -0.17 15.11 -17.40
C SER A 149 1.24 15.64 -17.62
N LYS A 150 1.72 16.60 -16.79
CA LYS A 150 3.09 17.11 -16.85
C LYS A 150 4.16 16.06 -16.55
N MET A 151 3.82 15.03 -15.79
CA MET A 151 4.71 13.92 -15.46
C MET A 151 4.63 12.77 -16.48
N GLY A 152 3.84 12.92 -17.55
CA GLY A 152 3.58 11.83 -18.50
C GLY A 152 2.75 10.69 -17.91
N LYS A 153 2.07 10.91 -16.77
CA LYS A 153 1.21 9.96 -16.05
C LYS A 153 -0.27 10.18 -16.43
N GLY A 154 -1.22 9.73 -15.61
CA GLY A 154 -2.67 9.87 -15.86
C GLY A 154 -3.34 8.63 -16.44
N ALA A 155 -4.57 8.76 -16.91
CA ALA A 155 -5.37 7.69 -17.50
C ALA A 155 -4.68 7.12 -18.76
N LYS A 156 -4.52 5.80 -18.80
CA LYS A 156 -3.78 5.05 -19.83
C LYS A 156 -4.66 4.12 -20.64
N GLU A 157 -5.65 3.51 -20.00
CA GLU A 157 -6.45 2.45 -20.60
C GLU A 157 -7.92 2.59 -20.21
N VAL A 158 -8.79 2.24 -21.16
CA VAL A 158 -10.23 2.06 -20.93
C VAL A 158 -10.54 0.61 -21.28
N SER A 159 -11.19 -0.10 -20.36
CA SER A 159 -11.72 -1.43 -20.63
C SER A 159 -13.17 -1.53 -20.18
N CYS A 160 -13.85 -2.61 -20.59
CA CYS A 160 -15.25 -2.83 -20.29
C CYS A 160 -15.48 -4.27 -19.85
N LYS A 161 -16.38 -4.48 -18.89
CA LYS A 161 -16.82 -5.80 -18.42
C LYS A 161 -18.33 -5.88 -18.41
N ASP A 162 -18.87 -7.00 -18.86
CA ASP A 162 -20.26 -7.38 -18.67
C ASP A 162 -20.35 -8.21 -17.39
N ILE A 163 -21.11 -7.71 -16.40
CA ILE A 163 -21.40 -8.45 -15.17
C ILE A 163 -22.87 -8.86 -15.19
N ARG A 164 -23.08 -10.18 -15.12
CA ARG A 164 -24.42 -10.75 -14.94
C ARG A 164 -24.78 -10.80 -13.46
N THR A 165 -25.93 -10.27 -13.12
CA THR A 165 -26.51 -10.28 -11.77
C THR A 165 -27.94 -10.80 -11.81
N ASP A 166 -28.53 -11.06 -10.64
CA ASP A 166 -29.96 -11.41 -10.52
C ASP A 166 -30.88 -10.29 -11.04
N SER A 167 -30.41 -9.04 -10.97
CA SER A 167 -31.11 -7.85 -11.48
C SER A 167 -30.86 -7.58 -12.97
N GLY A 168 -30.18 -8.48 -13.67
CA GLY A 168 -29.80 -8.34 -15.07
C GLY A 168 -28.33 -7.99 -15.29
N HIS A 169 -28.02 -7.55 -16.50
CA HIS A 169 -26.66 -7.24 -16.94
C HIS A 169 -26.25 -5.81 -16.56
N MET A 170 -24.99 -5.64 -16.19
CA MET A 170 -24.37 -4.35 -15.88
C MET A 170 -23.10 -4.19 -16.70
N LEU A 171 -22.87 -3.00 -17.24
CA LEU A 171 -21.59 -2.66 -17.85
C LEU A 171 -20.72 -1.95 -16.81
N ILE A 172 -19.51 -2.48 -16.59
CA ILE A 172 -18.47 -1.79 -15.83
C ILE A 172 -17.44 -1.25 -16.82
N VAL A 173 -17.32 0.07 -16.89
CA VAL A 173 -16.22 0.72 -17.61
C VAL A 173 -15.09 0.93 -16.61
N GLU A 174 -13.90 0.43 -16.92
CA GLU A 174 -12.72 0.59 -16.07
C GLU A 174 -11.72 1.56 -16.69
N LEU A 175 -11.21 2.47 -15.88
CA LEU A 175 -10.08 3.34 -16.22
C LEU A 175 -8.84 2.85 -15.47
N VAL A 176 -7.75 2.60 -16.19
CA VAL A 176 -6.43 2.37 -15.58
C VAL A 176 -5.67 3.68 -15.58
N ILE A 177 -5.26 4.14 -14.40
CA ILE A 177 -4.71 5.48 -14.19
C ILE A 177 -3.34 5.36 -13.53
N ASP A 178 -2.31 5.90 -14.18
CA ASP A 178 -1.00 6.10 -13.55
C ASP A 178 -1.07 7.27 -12.58
N VAL A 179 -1.03 6.96 -11.29
CA VAL A 179 -1.14 7.94 -10.20
C VAL A 179 0.20 8.34 -9.62
N GLY A 180 1.30 7.78 -10.14
CA GLY A 180 2.65 8.07 -9.68
C GLY A 180 2.89 7.75 -8.22
N ASP A 181 3.25 8.75 -7.42
CA ASP A 181 3.63 8.56 -6.02
C ASP A 181 2.42 8.63 -5.08
N ALA A 182 1.23 8.98 -5.59
CA ALA A 182 0.01 9.04 -4.80
C ALA A 182 -0.61 7.65 -4.59
N MET A 183 -1.43 7.49 -3.55
CA MET A 183 -2.35 6.35 -3.45
C MET A 183 -3.34 6.34 -4.63
N GLY A 184 -3.89 7.51 -4.96
CA GLY A 184 -4.64 7.71 -6.21
C GLY A 184 -6.16 7.66 -6.12
N ALA A 185 -6.75 7.43 -4.95
CA ALA A 185 -8.20 7.33 -4.77
C ALA A 185 -8.94 8.59 -5.25
N ASN A 186 -8.59 9.77 -4.72
CA ASN A 186 -9.27 11.02 -5.06
C ASN A 186 -9.19 11.36 -6.56
N VAL A 187 -7.99 11.28 -7.15
CA VAL A 187 -7.83 11.56 -8.58
C VAL A 187 -8.57 10.56 -9.45
N THR A 188 -8.62 9.28 -9.05
CA THR A 188 -9.36 8.23 -9.75
C THR A 188 -10.86 8.52 -9.73
N ASN A 189 -11.40 8.86 -8.56
CA ASN A 189 -12.82 9.19 -8.41
C ASN A 189 -13.18 10.42 -9.25
N THR A 190 -12.41 11.50 -9.17
CA THR A 190 -12.63 12.71 -9.98
C THR A 190 -12.59 12.42 -11.47
N MET A 191 -11.67 11.58 -11.94
CA MET A 191 -11.62 11.17 -13.35
C MET A 191 -12.85 10.35 -13.74
N CYS A 192 -13.29 9.41 -12.89
CA CYS A 192 -14.50 8.62 -13.13
C CYS A 192 -15.77 9.49 -13.17
N GLU A 193 -15.91 10.41 -12.23
CA GLU A 193 -17.02 11.38 -12.18
C GLU A 193 -17.07 12.26 -13.42
N THR A 194 -15.90 12.67 -13.91
CA THR A 194 -15.79 13.51 -15.11
C THR A 194 -16.17 12.77 -16.38
N VAL A 195 -15.78 11.50 -16.48
CA VAL A 195 -16.05 10.67 -17.66
C VAL A 195 -17.49 10.15 -17.69
N ALA A 196 -18.13 10.00 -16.53
CA ALA A 196 -19.45 9.38 -16.42
C ALA A 196 -20.54 10.00 -17.35
N PRO A 197 -20.70 11.33 -17.47
CA PRO A 197 -21.68 11.91 -18.39
C PRO A 197 -21.46 11.54 -19.87
N LEU A 198 -20.19 11.40 -20.28
CA LEU A 198 -19.85 10.94 -21.64
C LEU A 198 -20.26 9.46 -21.81
N ILE A 199 -20.01 8.63 -20.81
CA ILE A 199 -20.41 7.22 -20.83
C ILE A 199 -21.94 7.07 -20.89
N GLU A 200 -22.70 7.86 -20.13
CA GLU A 200 -24.17 7.88 -20.21
C GLU A 200 -24.63 8.24 -21.63
N LYS A 201 -24.05 9.28 -22.22
CA LYS A 201 -24.37 9.69 -23.60
C LYS A 201 -24.06 8.60 -24.63
N LEU A 202 -22.92 7.92 -24.52
CA LEU A 202 -22.51 6.87 -25.45
C LEU A 202 -23.38 5.61 -25.34
N THR A 203 -23.75 5.25 -24.12
CA THR A 203 -24.45 3.98 -23.84
C THR A 203 -25.97 4.12 -23.83
N GLY A 204 -26.50 5.32 -23.59
CA GLY A 204 -27.91 5.56 -23.29
C GLY A 204 -28.32 5.08 -21.88
N GLY A 205 -27.34 4.65 -21.07
CA GLY A 205 -27.55 4.11 -19.73
C GLY A 205 -27.48 5.13 -18.62
N LYS A 206 -27.70 4.64 -17.41
CA LYS A 206 -27.53 5.42 -16.17
C LYS A 206 -26.28 4.98 -15.44
N THR A 207 -25.43 5.92 -15.04
CA THR A 207 -24.26 5.66 -14.19
C THR A 207 -24.64 5.69 -12.70
N LEU A 208 -24.10 4.75 -11.92
CA LEU A 208 -24.38 4.65 -10.47
C LEU A 208 -23.14 4.89 -9.61
N LEU A 209 -22.15 3.99 -9.66
CA LEU A 209 -20.90 4.12 -8.94
C LEU A 209 -19.79 4.61 -9.87
N ARG A 210 -18.92 5.49 -9.36
CA ARG A 210 -17.79 6.15 -10.05
C ARG A 210 -16.61 6.21 -9.08
N ILE A 211 -16.04 5.06 -8.80
CA ILE A 211 -15.23 4.84 -7.59
C ILE A 211 -14.00 4.00 -7.91
N VAL A 212 -12.90 4.27 -7.20
CA VAL A 212 -11.71 3.41 -7.22
C VAL A 212 -12.04 1.99 -6.77
N SER A 213 -11.39 1.01 -7.39
CA SER A 213 -11.34 -0.37 -6.90
C SER A 213 -10.11 -0.58 -6.03
N ASN A 214 -10.32 -1.01 -4.78
CA ASN A 214 -9.23 -1.36 -3.86
C ASN A 214 -8.57 -2.71 -4.21
N TYR A 215 -9.12 -3.46 -5.19
CA TYR A 215 -8.49 -4.68 -5.69
C TYR A 215 -7.39 -4.33 -6.70
N SER A 216 -6.30 -3.76 -6.17
CA SER A 216 -5.20 -3.10 -6.89
C SER A 216 -4.22 -4.07 -7.58
N THR A 217 -4.74 -4.98 -8.40
CA THR A 217 -3.97 -6.03 -9.11
C THR A 217 -2.96 -5.51 -10.13
N ARG A 218 -2.99 -4.21 -10.45
CA ARG A 218 -2.04 -3.53 -11.34
C ARG A 218 -0.99 -2.70 -10.57
N ARG A 219 -0.86 -2.94 -9.27
CA ARG A 219 0.04 -2.24 -8.35
C ARG A 219 0.62 -3.23 -7.34
N MET A 220 1.12 -4.35 -7.81
CA MET A 220 1.65 -5.40 -6.93
C MET A 220 3.11 -5.12 -6.56
N ALA A 221 3.45 -5.37 -5.30
CA ALA A 221 4.83 -5.43 -4.82
C ALA A 221 5.20 -6.88 -4.51
N ARG A 222 6.44 -7.27 -4.78
CA ARG A 222 6.98 -8.61 -4.53
C ARG A 222 8.29 -8.49 -3.76
N ALA A 223 8.50 -9.41 -2.82
CA ALA A 223 9.74 -9.50 -2.06
C ALA A 223 10.13 -10.97 -1.85
N SER A 224 11.44 -11.22 -1.82
CA SER A 224 12.01 -12.55 -1.53
C SER A 224 13.29 -12.39 -0.71
N ALA A 225 13.66 -13.43 0.03
CA ALA A 225 14.92 -13.51 0.78
C ALA A 225 15.34 -14.97 0.94
N VAL A 226 16.64 -15.18 1.16
CA VAL A 226 17.21 -16.47 1.57
C VAL A 226 17.57 -16.35 3.05
N PHE A 227 17.10 -17.30 3.86
CA PHE A 227 17.38 -17.35 5.29
C PHE A 227 18.46 -18.39 5.57
N ASP A 228 19.44 -18.02 6.38
CA ASP A 228 20.51 -18.94 6.78
C ASP A 228 19.96 -20.04 7.67
N LYS A 229 20.21 -21.29 7.25
CA LYS A 229 19.66 -22.49 7.89
C LYS A 229 20.05 -22.59 9.37
N ASP A 230 21.32 -22.41 9.68
CA ASP A 230 21.81 -22.59 11.04
C ASP A 230 21.30 -21.46 11.95
N ALA A 231 21.21 -20.24 11.42
CA ALA A 231 20.67 -19.09 12.14
C ALA A 231 19.15 -19.14 12.37
N VAL A 232 18.37 -19.83 11.51
CA VAL A 232 16.94 -20.09 11.79
C VAL A 232 16.73 -21.20 12.81
N GLY A 233 17.66 -22.15 12.92
CA GLY A 233 17.61 -23.25 13.90
C GLY A 233 17.93 -24.65 13.36
N GLY A 234 18.48 -24.75 12.15
CA GLY A 234 18.87 -26.01 11.51
C GLY A 234 17.81 -26.60 10.58
N GLU A 235 18.13 -27.74 9.97
CA GLU A 235 17.32 -28.40 8.93
C GLU A 235 15.88 -28.69 9.39
N ASN A 236 15.73 -29.30 10.57
CA ASN A 236 14.39 -29.65 11.08
C ASN A 236 13.47 -28.43 11.22
N VAL A 237 14.02 -27.25 11.59
CA VAL A 237 13.23 -26.02 11.69
C VAL A 237 12.81 -25.51 10.31
N VAL A 238 13.64 -25.70 9.29
CA VAL A 238 13.28 -25.37 7.90
C VAL A 238 12.13 -26.26 7.43
N ASP A 239 12.21 -27.57 7.66
CA ASP A 239 11.14 -28.52 7.33
C ASP A 239 9.83 -28.17 8.06
N ASP A 240 9.89 -27.83 9.35
CA ASP A 240 8.73 -27.39 10.13
C ASP A 240 8.10 -26.10 9.58
N ILE A 241 8.91 -25.15 9.08
CA ILE A 241 8.41 -23.93 8.43
C ILE A 241 7.66 -24.28 7.14
N ILE A 242 8.17 -25.23 6.35
CA ILE A 242 7.51 -25.70 5.12
C ILE A 242 6.17 -26.37 5.45
N LEU A 243 6.14 -27.25 6.45
CA LEU A 243 4.91 -27.91 6.91
C LEU A 243 3.90 -26.90 7.45
N ALA A 244 4.35 -25.88 8.20
CA ALA A 244 3.48 -24.81 8.70
C ALA A 244 2.91 -23.94 7.55
N PHE A 245 3.68 -23.71 6.49
CA PHE A 245 3.19 -23.07 5.27
C PHE A 245 2.13 -23.94 4.57
N GLN A 246 2.41 -25.24 4.38
CA GLN A 246 1.45 -26.17 3.76
C GLN A 246 0.15 -26.25 4.57
N PHE A 247 0.21 -26.22 5.91
CA PHE A 247 -1.00 -26.13 6.72
C PHE A 247 -1.79 -24.84 6.42
N ALA A 248 -1.13 -23.69 6.31
CA ALA A 248 -1.79 -22.44 5.98
C ALA A 248 -2.37 -22.41 4.55
N GLU A 249 -1.72 -23.07 3.59
CA GLU A 249 -2.20 -23.16 2.21
C GLU A 249 -3.46 -24.04 2.08
N ASN A 250 -3.63 -25.03 2.96
CA ASN A 250 -4.67 -26.05 2.84
C ASN A 250 -5.84 -25.90 3.85
N ASP A 251 -5.75 -24.98 4.82
CA ASP A 251 -6.84 -24.69 5.76
C ASP A 251 -7.11 -23.18 5.88
N PRO A 252 -8.31 -22.69 5.47
CA PRO A 252 -8.69 -21.28 5.60
C PRO A 252 -8.56 -20.71 7.03
N TYR A 253 -8.82 -21.51 8.07
CA TYR A 253 -8.66 -21.04 9.46
C TYR A 253 -7.20 -20.70 9.77
N ARG A 254 -6.28 -21.55 9.32
CA ARG A 254 -4.84 -21.26 9.44
C ARG A 254 -4.40 -20.16 8.49
N ALA A 255 -4.89 -20.12 7.26
CA ALA A 255 -4.57 -19.09 6.26
C ALA A 255 -4.84 -17.68 6.79
N VAL A 256 -5.99 -17.45 7.43
CA VAL A 256 -6.34 -16.16 8.04
C VAL A 256 -5.31 -15.75 9.10
N THR A 257 -4.88 -16.69 9.95
CA THR A 257 -3.89 -16.43 11.00
C THR A 257 -2.49 -16.18 10.42
N HIS A 258 -2.10 -16.93 9.38
CA HIS A 258 -0.86 -16.71 8.65
C HIS A 258 -0.81 -15.30 8.04
N ASN A 259 -1.88 -14.91 7.33
CA ASN A 259 -1.98 -13.59 6.70
C ASN A 259 -2.04 -12.46 7.73
N LYS A 260 -2.70 -12.65 8.88
CA LYS A 260 -2.67 -11.68 9.98
C LYS A 260 -1.23 -11.40 10.44
N GLY A 261 -0.40 -12.44 10.55
CA GLY A 261 1.01 -12.30 10.91
C GLY A 261 1.81 -11.44 9.91
N VAL A 262 1.54 -11.59 8.61
CA VAL A 262 2.11 -10.71 7.57
C VAL A 262 1.61 -9.28 7.73
N MET A 263 0.30 -9.11 7.92
CA MET A 263 -0.32 -7.78 8.06
C MET A 263 0.12 -7.02 9.31
N ASN A 264 0.50 -7.70 10.39
CA ASN A 264 1.10 -7.04 11.56
C ASN A 264 2.32 -6.18 11.17
N GLY A 265 3.22 -6.71 10.34
CA GLY A 265 4.38 -5.97 9.86
C GLY A 265 3.99 -4.86 8.89
N THR A 266 3.14 -5.20 7.91
CA THR A 266 2.71 -4.26 6.86
C THR A 266 1.95 -3.06 7.41
N ILE A 267 0.95 -3.28 8.27
CA ILE A 267 0.13 -2.21 8.86
C ILE A 267 0.98 -1.32 9.77
N ALA A 268 1.93 -1.89 10.51
CA ALA A 268 2.80 -1.09 11.37
C ALA A 268 3.62 -0.08 10.57
N VAL A 269 4.13 -0.47 9.39
CA VAL A 269 4.84 0.46 8.48
C VAL A 269 3.86 1.44 7.83
N ALA A 270 2.69 0.97 7.38
CA ALA A 270 1.66 1.82 6.80
C ALA A 270 1.27 2.97 7.75
N ASN A 271 0.93 2.64 9.00
CA ASN A 271 0.63 3.61 10.06
C ASN A 271 1.78 4.61 10.27
N ALA A 272 3.03 4.14 10.28
CA ALA A 272 4.20 5.00 10.46
C ALA A 272 4.43 5.99 9.30
N THR A 273 3.86 5.70 8.13
CA THR A 273 3.99 6.49 6.89
C THR A 273 2.69 7.20 6.49
N GLY A 274 1.66 7.15 7.34
CA GLY A 274 0.36 7.79 7.09
C GLY A 274 -0.39 7.22 5.88
N GLN A 275 -0.35 5.89 5.71
CA GLN A 275 -1.10 5.15 4.68
C GLN A 275 -2.31 4.44 5.27
#